data_AF-A0A4U5LXL7-F1
#
_entry.id   AF-A0A4U5LXL7-F1
#
_cell.length_a   1.000
_cell.length_b   1.000
_cell.length_c   1.000
_cell.angle_alpha   90.00
_cell.angle_beta   90.00
_cell.angle_gamma   90.00
#
_symmetry.space_group_name_H-M   'P 1'
#
loop_
_entity.id
_entity.type
_entity.pdbx_description
1 polymer ?
#
loop_
_entity_poly.entity_id
_entity_poly.type
_entity_poly.pdbx_seq_one_letter_code
_entity_poly.pdbx_strand_id
1 'polypeptide(L)'
;MLFEGFNAALVSYKVQLKHDRTTVGLHLLFREAVKNWSESRITFENRLRTVIKLASSLDGPFDIFGELIVAMVLEGRLAEAQVLFKKLSIPGNHFCMPLSRLSNEPENLEAVEKFAELIDSCILAERRKKSKGKAEAEPKVSADDEATARSVGFLVKDWHTTRKKYSTQKVKRYKVNDEKLDKLYNVMLRVWADLAVNSNNKESMRKLKKWIDTNQISLSEKLAERINRFLQN
;
A
#
# COMPACT_ATOMS: atom_id res chain seq x y z
N MET A 1 -27.78 2.55 10.11
CA MET A 1 -27.02 2.91 11.33
C MET A 1 -25.51 2.73 11.08
N LEU A 2 -24.97 3.30 9.98
CA LEU A 2 -23.62 2.97 9.43
C LEU A 2 -22.68 4.19 9.31
N PHE A 3 -23.19 5.40 9.56
CA PHE A 3 -22.41 6.66 9.48
C PHE A 3 -21.61 6.97 10.74
N GLU A 4 -21.75 6.17 11.81
CA GLU A 4 -21.19 6.48 13.13
C GLU A 4 -19.69 6.18 13.21
N GLY A 5 -19.19 5.09 12.61
CA GLY A 5 -17.78 4.68 12.70
C GLY A 5 -16.78 5.72 12.17
N PHE A 6 -16.93 6.13 10.90
CA PHE A 6 -16.05 7.12 10.30
C PHE A 6 -16.14 8.49 10.98
N ASN A 7 -17.36 8.96 11.29
CA ASN A 7 -17.54 10.27 11.90
C ASN A 7 -16.99 10.32 13.32
N ALA A 8 -17.21 9.27 14.13
CA ALA A 8 -16.63 9.14 15.46
C ALA A 8 -15.10 9.09 15.40
N ALA A 9 -14.53 8.30 14.50
CA ALA A 9 -13.09 8.24 14.30
C ALA A 9 -12.52 9.60 13.88
N LEU A 10 -13.19 10.32 12.96
CA LEU A 10 -12.76 11.64 12.50
C LEU A 10 -12.82 12.68 13.62
N VAL A 11 -13.86 12.66 14.45
CA VAL A 11 -13.98 13.56 15.61
C VAL A 11 -12.87 13.27 16.61
N SER A 12 -12.67 12.00 16.97
CA SER A 12 -11.62 11.57 17.89
C SER A 12 -10.23 12.02 17.43
N TYR A 13 -9.91 11.77 16.16
CA TYR A 13 -8.63 12.17 15.58
C TYR A 13 -8.46 13.70 15.52
N LYS A 14 -9.51 14.46 15.21
CA LYS A 14 -9.46 15.93 15.25
C LYS A 14 -9.22 16.48 16.66
N VAL A 15 -9.76 15.83 17.69
CA VAL A 15 -9.48 16.19 19.09
C VAL A 15 -8.01 15.94 19.39
N GLN A 16 -7.49 14.76 19.04
CA GLN A 16 -6.08 14.43 19.21
C GLN A 16 -5.17 15.46 18.51
N LEU A 17 -5.48 15.82 17.26
CA LEU A 17 -4.71 16.81 16.49
C LEU A 17 -4.66 18.22 17.11
N LYS A 18 -5.65 18.59 17.93
CA LYS A 18 -5.62 19.87 18.66
C LYS A 18 -4.58 19.87 19.78
N HIS A 19 -4.28 18.70 20.33
CA HIS A 19 -3.36 18.55 21.45
C HIS A 19 -1.95 18.17 20.99
N ASP A 20 -1.84 17.34 19.96
CA ASP A 20 -0.57 16.87 19.42
C ASP A 20 -0.60 16.83 17.89
N ARG A 21 0.43 17.38 17.25
CA ARG A 21 0.56 17.38 15.79
C ARG A 21 1.11 16.02 15.34
N THR A 22 0.24 15.02 15.33
CA THR A 22 0.60 13.62 15.11
C THR A 22 -0.13 12.99 13.93
N THR A 23 0.52 12.02 13.29
CA THR A 23 -0.05 11.19 12.20
C THR A 23 -0.54 9.84 12.73
N VAL A 24 -0.38 9.58 14.02
CA VAL A 24 -0.85 8.39 14.72
C VAL A 24 -2.38 8.32 14.65
N GLY A 25 -2.91 7.22 14.11
CA GLY A 25 -4.35 7.01 13.92
C GLY A 25 -4.88 7.39 12.53
N LEU A 26 -4.07 8.03 11.68
CA LEU A 26 -4.47 8.36 10.31
C LEU A 26 -4.80 7.10 9.47
N HIS A 27 -4.06 6.01 9.69
CA HIS A 27 -4.30 4.71 9.07
C HIS A 27 -5.71 4.15 9.38
N LEU A 28 -6.23 4.40 10.60
CA LEU A 28 -7.59 4.00 10.99
C LEU A 28 -8.65 4.80 10.23
N LEU A 29 -8.42 6.10 10.04
CA LEU A 29 -9.31 6.94 9.24
C LEU A 29 -9.37 6.50 7.78
N PHE A 30 -8.22 6.13 7.20
CA PHE A 30 -8.20 5.58 5.85
C PHE A 30 -8.94 4.25 5.77
N ARG A 31 -8.72 3.35 6.74
CA ARG A 31 -9.42 2.07 6.80
C ARG A 31 -10.95 2.26 6.87
N GLU A 32 -11.44 3.11 7.77
CA GLU A 32 -12.87 3.41 7.90
C GLU A 32 -13.46 4.12 6.67
N ALA A 33 -12.67 4.96 5.99
CA ALA A 33 -13.08 5.58 4.74
C ALA A 33 -13.24 4.56 3.60
N VAL A 34 -12.38 3.53 3.56
CA VAL A 34 -12.39 2.50 2.51
C VAL A 34 -13.39 1.37 2.80
N LYS A 35 -13.59 0.98 4.07
CA LYS A 35 -14.47 -0.14 4.48
C LYS A 35 -15.86 -0.09 3.84
N ASN A 36 -16.41 1.12 3.69
CA ASN A 36 -17.76 1.36 3.14
C ASN A 36 -17.75 1.80 1.66
N TRP A 37 -16.73 1.40 0.90
CA TRP A 37 -16.53 1.77 -0.51
C TRP A 37 -17.76 1.55 -1.39
N SER A 38 -18.52 0.48 -1.13
CA SER A 38 -19.64 0.04 -1.98
C SER A 38 -20.97 0.71 -1.65
N GLU A 39 -21.07 1.48 -0.56
CA GLU A 39 -22.36 2.02 -0.11
C GLU A 39 -22.80 3.26 -0.91
N SER A 40 -21.88 4.19 -1.16
CA SER A 40 -22.15 5.38 -1.94
C SER A 40 -20.86 5.99 -2.44
N ARG A 41 -20.79 6.17 -3.77
CA ARG A 41 -19.63 6.77 -4.43
C ARG A 41 -19.30 8.16 -3.87
N ILE A 42 -20.31 9.02 -3.81
CA ILE A 42 -20.16 10.40 -3.32
C ILE A 42 -19.68 10.39 -1.87
N THR A 43 -20.22 9.51 -1.03
CA THR A 43 -19.85 9.42 0.38
C THR A 43 -18.39 9.00 0.55
N PHE A 44 -17.94 7.92 -0.10
CA PHE A 44 -16.56 7.47 0.08
C PHE A 44 -15.57 8.48 -0.50
N GLU A 45 -15.86 9.09 -1.67
CA GLU A 45 -14.99 10.11 -2.27
C GLU A 45 -14.83 11.30 -1.33
N ASN A 46 -15.91 11.78 -0.71
CA ASN A 46 -15.89 12.87 0.25
C ASN A 46 -15.11 12.52 1.53
N ARG A 47 -15.25 11.29 2.03
CA ARG A 47 -14.48 10.79 3.19
C ARG A 47 -12.98 10.78 2.87
N LEU A 48 -12.58 10.21 1.75
CA LEU A 48 -11.16 10.17 1.35
C LEU A 48 -10.58 11.56 1.13
N ARG A 49 -11.31 12.46 0.44
CA ARG A 49 -10.89 13.86 0.28
C ARG A 49 -10.70 14.54 1.63
N THR A 50 -11.57 14.25 2.60
CA THR A 50 -11.47 14.81 3.96
C THR A 50 -10.21 14.32 4.68
N VAL A 51 -9.95 13.01 4.65
CA VAL A 51 -8.76 12.42 5.29
C VAL A 51 -7.48 12.92 4.62
N ILE A 52 -7.42 12.94 3.28
CA ILE A 52 -6.26 13.41 2.53
C ILE A 52 -5.99 14.90 2.81
N LYS A 53 -7.02 15.74 2.83
CA LYS A 53 -6.88 17.17 3.15
C LYS A 53 -6.32 17.36 4.56
N LEU A 54 -6.77 16.57 5.51
CA LEU A 54 -6.27 16.61 6.89
C LEU A 54 -4.80 16.18 6.96
N ALA A 55 -4.48 15.04 6.34
CA ALA A 55 -3.13 14.47 6.30
C ALA A 55 -2.11 15.37 5.58
N SER A 56 -2.55 16.10 4.55
CA SER A 56 -1.68 17.01 3.77
C SER A 56 -1.08 18.15 4.58
N SER A 57 -1.60 18.40 5.80
CA SER A 57 -1.02 19.37 6.73
C SER A 57 0.09 18.79 7.61
N LEU A 58 0.28 17.47 7.60
CA LEU A 58 1.17 16.73 8.49
C LEU A 58 2.28 16.04 7.72
N ASP A 59 1.91 15.34 6.64
CA ASP A 59 2.81 14.43 5.92
C ASP A 59 3.00 14.79 4.46
N GLY A 60 4.06 14.23 3.89
CA GLY A 60 4.34 14.28 2.48
C GLY A 60 3.29 13.52 1.66
N PRO A 61 2.99 13.97 0.44
CA PRO A 61 1.99 13.35 -0.41
C PRO A 61 2.17 11.84 -0.60
N PHE A 62 3.41 11.34 -0.71
CA PHE A 62 3.67 9.92 -0.91
C PHE A 62 3.40 9.08 0.34
N ASP A 63 3.63 9.61 1.54
CA ASP A 63 3.31 8.92 2.80
C ASP A 63 1.80 8.73 2.94
N ILE A 64 1.03 9.78 2.61
CA ILE A 64 -0.44 9.76 2.62
C ILE A 64 -0.99 8.67 1.68
N PHE A 65 -0.50 8.61 0.45
CA PHE A 65 -0.94 7.57 -0.50
C PHE A 65 -0.39 6.19 -0.16
N GLY A 66 0.75 6.10 0.53
CA GLY A 66 1.27 4.84 1.09
C GLY A 66 0.29 4.24 2.11
N GLU A 67 -0.17 5.04 3.07
CA GLU A 67 -1.20 4.64 4.05
C GLU A 67 -2.50 4.23 3.36
N LEU A 68 -2.98 5.03 2.40
CA LEU A 68 -4.22 4.74 1.68
C LEU A 68 -4.15 3.42 0.91
N ILE A 69 -3.05 3.14 0.21
CA ILE A 69 -2.90 1.89 -0.55
C ILE A 69 -2.89 0.68 0.40
N VAL A 70 -2.19 0.75 1.53
CA VAL A 70 -2.22 -0.35 2.51
C VAL A 70 -3.64 -0.54 3.08
N ALA A 71 -4.34 0.55 3.40
CA ALA A 71 -5.74 0.49 3.82
C ALA A 71 -6.65 -0.14 2.75
N MET A 72 -6.43 0.15 1.46
CA MET A 72 -7.15 -0.49 0.36
C MET A 72 -6.89 -1.99 0.30
N VAL A 73 -5.65 -2.44 0.48
CA VAL A 73 -5.33 -3.88 0.49
C VAL A 73 -5.99 -4.58 1.68
N LEU A 74 -5.97 -3.96 2.87
CA LEU A 74 -6.62 -4.49 4.07
C LEU A 74 -8.14 -4.67 3.88
N GLU A 75 -8.79 -3.75 3.16
CA GLU A 75 -10.23 -3.79 2.91
C GLU A 75 -10.59 -4.51 1.58
N GLY A 76 -9.67 -5.29 1.02
CA GLY A 76 -9.92 -6.13 -0.16
C GLY A 76 -10.07 -5.38 -1.49
N ARG A 77 -9.57 -4.14 -1.58
CA ARG A 77 -9.59 -3.27 -2.77
C ARG A 77 -8.26 -3.32 -3.52
N LEU A 78 -7.79 -4.54 -3.82
CA LEU A 78 -6.47 -4.77 -4.42
C LEU A 78 -6.35 -4.16 -5.83
N ALA A 79 -7.41 -4.25 -6.64
CA ALA A 79 -7.42 -3.72 -8.00
C ALA A 79 -7.31 -2.18 -8.01
N GLU A 80 -8.07 -1.50 -7.16
CA GLU A 80 -7.98 -0.05 -6.96
C GLU A 80 -6.61 0.39 -6.43
N ALA A 81 -6.08 -0.34 -5.44
CA ALA A 81 -4.74 -0.12 -4.90
C ALA A 81 -3.67 -0.21 -6.00
N GLN A 82 -3.78 -1.20 -6.89
CA GLN A 82 -2.88 -1.40 -8.02
C GLN A 82 -2.93 -0.25 -9.02
N VAL A 83 -4.12 0.25 -9.35
CA VAL A 83 -4.28 1.40 -10.23
C VAL A 83 -3.58 2.63 -9.64
N LEU A 84 -3.82 2.91 -8.34
CA LEU A 84 -3.20 4.05 -7.68
C LEU A 84 -1.68 3.92 -7.62
N PHE A 85 -1.17 2.75 -7.22
CA PHE A 85 0.26 2.54 -7.11
C PHE A 85 0.96 2.79 -8.46
N LYS A 86 0.47 2.19 -9.54
CA LYS A 86 1.02 2.39 -10.89
C LYS A 86 0.98 3.85 -11.33
N LYS A 87 -0.17 4.53 -11.19
CA LYS A 87 -0.36 5.90 -11.68
C LYS A 87 0.38 6.95 -10.86
N LEU A 88 0.56 6.72 -9.56
CA LEU A 88 1.21 7.67 -8.65
C LEU A 88 2.73 7.46 -8.58
N SER A 89 3.23 6.28 -8.98
CA SER A 89 4.65 5.91 -8.97
C SER A 89 5.30 6.14 -7.60
N ILE A 90 4.64 5.67 -6.54
CA ILE A 90 5.03 5.91 -5.15
C ILE A 90 6.32 5.13 -4.83
N PRO A 91 7.33 5.75 -4.20
CA PRO A 91 8.51 5.03 -3.77
C PRO A 91 8.25 3.98 -2.69
N GLY A 92 8.95 2.85 -2.78
CA GLY A 92 8.78 1.70 -1.87
C GLY A 92 8.93 2.03 -0.38
N ASN A 93 9.80 2.98 -0.04
CA ASN A 93 10.04 3.37 1.36
C ASN A 93 8.79 3.95 2.05
N HIS A 94 7.83 4.50 1.30
CA HIS A 94 6.61 5.07 1.88
C HIS A 94 5.60 4.00 2.35
N PHE A 95 5.84 2.72 2.04
CA PHE A 95 5.03 1.61 2.55
C PHE A 95 5.65 0.96 3.81
N CYS A 96 6.90 1.29 4.16
CA CYS A 96 7.59 0.66 5.28
C CYS A 96 6.86 0.87 6.61
N MET A 97 6.45 2.11 6.90
CA MET A 97 5.74 2.41 8.14
C MET A 97 4.33 1.80 8.16
N PRO A 98 3.48 1.98 7.12
CA PRO A 98 2.21 1.27 7.01
C PRO A 98 2.30 -0.24 7.25
N LEU A 99 3.23 -0.93 6.57
CA LEU A 99 3.40 -2.38 6.69
C LEU A 99 3.90 -2.80 8.07
N SER A 100 4.83 -2.02 8.66
CA SER A 100 5.36 -2.34 9.99
C SER A 100 4.28 -2.35 11.06
N ARG A 101 3.21 -1.54 10.92
CA ARG A 101 2.09 -1.53 11.88
C ARG A 101 1.27 -2.82 11.87
N LEU A 102 1.35 -3.60 10.80
CA LEU A 102 0.55 -4.81 10.65
C LEU A 102 1.10 -6.01 11.43
N SER A 103 2.35 -5.95 11.92
CA SER A 103 3.08 -7.11 12.45
C SER A 103 2.46 -7.81 13.67
N ASN A 104 1.54 -7.15 14.37
CA ASN A 104 1.03 -7.58 15.66
C ASN A 104 -0.35 -8.24 15.59
N GLU A 105 -0.99 -8.20 14.42
CA GLU A 105 -2.38 -8.60 14.21
C GLU A 105 -2.43 -9.76 13.18
N PRO A 106 -2.58 -11.02 13.63
CA PRO A 106 -2.58 -12.20 12.76
C PRO A 106 -3.56 -12.11 11.57
N GLU A 107 -4.68 -11.41 11.74
CA GLU A 107 -5.69 -11.16 10.72
C GLU A 107 -5.14 -10.41 9.49
N ASN A 108 -4.03 -9.68 9.64
CA ASN A 108 -3.42 -8.91 8.55
C ASN A 108 -2.54 -9.78 7.65
N LEU A 109 -2.34 -11.07 7.95
CA LEU A 109 -1.48 -11.95 7.17
C LEU A 109 -1.87 -11.98 5.69
N GLU A 110 -3.15 -12.22 5.40
CA GLU A 110 -3.65 -12.28 4.03
C GLU A 110 -3.43 -10.96 3.27
N ALA A 111 -3.61 -9.82 3.96
CA ALA A 111 -3.36 -8.51 3.36
C ALA A 111 -1.87 -8.31 3.03
N VAL A 112 -0.95 -8.83 3.86
CA VAL A 112 0.49 -8.80 3.56
C VAL A 112 0.83 -9.69 2.36
N GLU A 113 0.21 -10.87 2.23
CA GLU A 113 0.38 -11.72 1.03
C GLU A 113 -0.09 -10.98 -0.23
N LYS A 114 -1.29 -10.37 -0.17
CA LYS A 114 -1.85 -9.55 -1.27
C LYS A 114 -0.98 -8.33 -1.59
N PHE A 115 -0.33 -7.74 -0.59
CA PHE A 115 0.60 -6.64 -0.81
C PHE A 115 1.85 -7.09 -1.59
N ALA A 116 2.31 -8.32 -1.41
CA ALA A 116 3.41 -8.88 -2.20
C ALA A 116 3.02 -9.05 -3.68
N GLU A 117 1.79 -9.50 -3.96
CA GLU A 117 1.25 -9.54 -5.33
C GLU A 117 1.15 -8.13 -5.95
N LEU A 118 0.83 -7.14 -5.13
CA LEU A 118 0.81 -5.74 -5.53
C LEU A 118 2.20 -5.25 -5.94
N ILE A 119 3.25 -5.59 -5.18
CA ILE A 119 4.64 -5.31 -5.51
C ILE A 119 5.05 -5.98 -6.83
N ASP A 120 4.71 -7.26 -7.01
CA ASP A 120 5.02 -8.01 -8.23
C ASP A 120 4.45 -7.31 -9.47
N SER A 121 3.19 -6.91 -9.37
CA SER A 121 2.43 -6.35 -10.48
C SER A 121 2.71 -4.86 -10.76
N CYS A 122 3.27 -4.13 -9.81
CA CYS A 122 3.57 -2.70 -9.94
C CYS A 122 5.07 -2.43 -10.10
N ILE A 123 5.91 -2.89 -9.17
CA ILE A 123 7.34 -2.54 -9.14
C ILE A 123 8.15 -3.49 -10.01
N LEU A 124 7.95 -4.80 -9.82
CA LEU A 124 8.78 -5.81 -10.49
C LEU A 124 8.39 -5.99 -11.96
N ALA A 125 7.10 -5.88 -12.29
CA ALA A 125 6.64 -5.84 -13.67
C ALA A 125 7.28 -4.67 -14.45
N GLU A 126 7.38 -3.47 -13.85
CA GLU A 126 8.06 -2.33 -14.48
C GLU A 126 9.57 -2.55 -14.64
N ARG A 127 10.22 -3.20 -13.66
CA ARG A 127 11.65 -3.56 -13.74
C ARG A 127 11.91 -4.55 -14.89
N ARG A 128 11.08 -5.59 -15.02
CA ARG A 128 11.16 -6.59 -16.10
C ARG A 128 10.90 -5.99 -17.48
N LYS A 129 9.94 -5.06 -17.60
CA LYS A 129 9.67 -4.33 -18.87
C LYS A 129 10.85 -3.46 -19.29
N LYS A 130 11.54 -2.82 -18.33
CA LYS A 130 12.74 -2.01 -18.61
C LYS A 130 13.93 -2.86 -19.06
N SER A 131 14.08 -4.09 -18.54
CA SER A 131 15.18 -4.98 -18.90
C SER A 131 14.98 -5.72 -20.23
N LYS A 132 13.73 -5.96 -20.66
CA LYS A 132 13.43 -6.74 -21.89
C LYS A 132 13.19 -5.92 -23.17
N GLY A 133 13.28 -4.59 -23.11
CA GLY A 133 12.97 -3.73 -24.26
C GLY A 133 11.47 -3.68 -24.57
N LYS A 134 10.99 -2.55 -25.09
CA LYS A 134 9.57 -2.23 -25.35
C LYS A 134 8.97 -3.05 -26.52
N ALA A 135 8.90 -4.37 -26.42
CA ALA A 135 8.36 -5.22 -27.49
C ALA A 135 7.03 -5.92 -27.16
N GLU A 136 6.49 -5.76 -25.95
CA GLU A 136 5.16 -6.30 -25.63
C GLU A 136 4.10 -5.21 -25.77
N ALA A 137 3.24 -5.38 -26.79
CA ALA A 137 2.06 -4.57 -27.02
C ALA A 137 1.25 -4.45 -25.73
N GLU A 138 0.79 -3.23 -25.41
CA GLU A 138 -0.08 -3.01 -24.26
C GLU A 138 -1.33 -3.91 -24.40
N PRO A 139 -1.62 -4.78 -23.43
CA PRO A 139 -2.82 -5.61 -23.49
C PRO A 139 -4.04 -4.69 -23.55
N LYS A 140 -5.02 -5.05 -24.39
CA LYS A 140 -6.31 -4.34 -24.46
C LYS A 140 -6.89 -4.26 -23.06
N VAL A 141 -7.09 -3.04 -22.57
CA VAL A 141 -7.65 -2.75 -21.26
C VAL A 141 -9.06 -3.33 -21.21
N SER A 142 -9.35 -4.21 -20.25
CA SER A 142 -10.68 -4.79 -20.09
C SER A 142 -11.67 -3.72 -19.60
N ALA A 143 -12.97 -3.93 -19.80
CA ALA A 143 -14.00 -3.02 -19.29
C ALA A 143 -13.96 -2.92 -17.75
N ASP A 144 -13.57 -4.00 -17.07
CA ASP A 144 -13.40 -4.07 -15.61
C ASP A 144 -12.19 -3.26 -15.13
N ASP A 145 -11.09 -3.27 -15.88
CA ASP A 145 -9.93 -2.41 -15.61
C ASP A 145 -10.29 -0.92 -15.74
N GLU A 146 -11.15 -0.59 -16.71
CA GLU A 146 -11.61 0.79 -16.92
C GLU A 146 -12.59 1.24 -15.83
N ALA A 147 -13.49 0.37 -15.36
CA ALA A 147 -14.36 0.64 -14.23
C ALA A 147 -13.56 0.86 -12.94
N THR A 148 -12.58 -0.02 -12.67
CA THR A 148 -11.64 0.11 -11.55
C THR A 148 -10.83 1.41 -11.63
N ALA A 149 -10.32 1.75 -12.81
CA ALA A 149 -9.59 2.99 -12.99
C ALA A 149 -10.46 4.24 -12.78
N ARG A 150 -11.76 4.16 -13.10
CA ARG A 150 -12.73 5.23 -12.86
C ARG A 150 -13.10 5.38 -11.39
N SER A 151 -13.08 4.32 -10.58
CA SER A 151 -13.44 4.39 -9.16
C SER A 151 -12.41 5.19 -8.34
N VAL A 152 -11.13 5.08 -8.70
CA VAL A 152 -10.03 5.86 -8.07
C VAL A 152 -9.58 7.09 -8.88
N GLY A 153 -10.19 7.34 -10.04
CA GLY A 153 -9.74 8.38 -10.97
C GLY A 153 -9.71 9.78 -10.37
N PHE A 154 -10.60 10.07 -9.41
CA PHE A 154 -10.63 11.35 -8.70
C PHE A 154 -9.37 11.61 -7.88
N LEU A 155 -8.82 10.58 -7.21
CA LEU A 155 -7.58 10.67 -6.43
C LEU A 155 -6.37 10.99 -7.31
N VAL A 156 -6.31 10.36 -8.49
CA VAL A 156 -5.25 10.61 -9.47
C VAL A 156 -5.33 12.04 -10.02
N LYS A 157 -6.55 12.52 -10.30
CA LYS A 157 -6.79 13.90 -10.76
C LYS A 157 -6.39 14.92 -9.69
N ASP A 158 -6.80 14.70 -8.45
CA ASP A 158 -6.46 15.56 -7.31
C ASP A 158 -4.94 15.57 -7.06
N TRP A 159 -4.30 14.41 -7.17
CA TRP A 159 -2.85 14.27 -7.10
C TRP A 159 -2.15 15.11 -8.14
N HIS A 160 -2.52 14.99 -9.42
CA HIS A 160 -1.87 15.75 -10.48
C HIS A 160 -2.04 17.25 -10.31
N THR A 161 -3.22 17.68 -9.85
CA THR A 161 -3.51 19.09 -9.55
C THR A 161 -2.63 19.60 -8.40
N THR A 162 -2.48 18.79 -7.35
CA THR A 162 -1.65 19.09 -6.18
C THR A 162 -0.17 19.10 -6.54
N ARG A 163 0.31 18.08 -7.25
CA ARG A 163 1.70 17.97 -7.72
C ARG A 163 2.09 19.13 -8.63
N LYS A 164 1.21 19.62 -9.51
CA LYS A 164 1.47 20.81 -10.34
C LYS A 164 1.73 22.05 -9.48
N LYS A 165 1.05 22.21 -8.34
CA LYS A 165 1.32 23.30 -7.38
C LYS A 165 2.67 23.15 -6.68
N TYR A 166 3.11 21.91 -6.42
CA TYR A 166 4.41 21.62 -5.80
C TYR A 166 5.59 21.50 -6.79
N SER A 167 5.33 21.48 -8.10
CA SER A 167 6.32 21.17 -9.13
C SER A 167 6.69 22.41 -9.96
N THR A 168 7.54 23.28 -9.41
CA THR A 168 8.38 24.20 -10.23
C THR A 168 9.65 23.53 -10.76
N GLN A 169 9.98 22.32 -10.29
CA GLN A 169 11.16 21.57 -10.73
C GLN A 169 10.77 20.41 -11.64
N LYS A 170 11.43 20.31 -12.80
CA LYS A 170 11.35 19.16 -13.72
C LYS A 170 11.73 17.88 -12.97
N VAL A 171 10.73 17.17 -12.45
CA VAL A 171 10.93 15.86 -11.81
C VAL A 171 11.40 14.89 -12.90
N LYS A 172 12.71 14.60 -12.92
CA LYS A 172 13.31 13.57 -13.78
C LYS A 172 12.55 12.26 -13.55
N ARG A 173 12.21 11.57 -14.65
CA ARG A 173 11.48 10.30 -14.62
C ARG A 173 12.12 9.33 -13.63
N TYR A 174 11.26 8.67 -12.85
CA TYR A 174 11.59 7.77 -11.75
C TYR A 174 12.59 6.67 -12.18
N LYS A 175 13.85 6.78 -11.75
CA LYS A 175 14.80 5.65 -11.70
C LYS A 175 14.46 4.88 -10.43
N VAL A 176 14.16 3.59 -10.54
CA VAL A 176 13.93 2.73 -9.37
C VAL A 176 15.14 2.89 -8.47
N ASN A 177 14.92 3.32 -7.23
CA ASN A 177 15.97 3.43 -6.24
C ASN A 177 16.02 2.09 -5.51
N ASP A 178 17.02 1.27 -5.86
CA ASP A 178 17.16 -0.09 -5.38
C ASP A 178 17.28 -0.14 -3.84
N GLU A 179 17.96 0.81 -3.20
CA GLU A 179 18.04 0.88 -1.72
C GLU A 179 16.69 1.08 -1.05
N LYS A 180 15.81 1.91 -1.65
CA LYS A 180 14.46 2.14 -1.14
C LYS A 180 13.57 0.91 -1.32
N LEU A 181 13.84 0.11 -2.35
CA LEU A 181 13.14 -1.13 -2.62
C LEU A 181 13.60 -2.24 -1.67
N ASP A 182 14.91 -2.33 -1.40
CA ASP A 182 15.46 -3.27 -0.42
C ASP A 182 14.94 -2.99 0.99
N LYS A 183 14.77 -1.71 1.36
CA LYS A 183 14.12 -1.32 2.62
C LYS A 183 12.68 -1.86 2.70
N LEU A 184 11.92 -1.72 1.62
CA LEU A 184 10.55 -2.25 1.55
C LEU A 184 10.55 -3.77 1.70
N TYR A 185 11.41 -4.49 0.97
CA TYR A 185 11.52 -5.93 1.07
C TYR A 185 11.86 -6.38 2.49
N ASN A 186 12.88 -5.79 3.10
CA ASN A 186 13.27 -6.16 4.47
C ASN A 186 12.11 -6.00 5.48
N VAL A 187 11.35 -4.89 5.39
CA VAL A 187 10.19 -4.68 6.25
C VAL A 187 9.09 -5.71 5.95
N MET A 188 8.72 -5.87 4.68
CA MET A 188 7.62 -6.75 4.29
C MET A 188 7.90 -8.21 4.63
N LEU A 189 9.11 -8.70 4.32
CA LEU A 189 9.51 -10.08 4.61
C LEU A 189 9.51 -10.36 6.12
N ARG A 190 9.97 -9.39 6.92
CA ARG A 190 9.93 -9.50 8.39
C ARG A 190 8.48 -9.57 8.89
N VAL A 191 7.64 -8.63 8.47
CA VAL A 191 6.23 -8.56 8.88
C VAL A 191 5.48 -9.84 8.50
N TRP A 192 5.67 -10.33 7.26
CA TRP A 192 5.06 -11.57 6.79
C TRP A 192 5.53 -12.76 7.65
N ALA A 193 6.84 -12.89 7.88
CA ALA A 193 7.37 -13.96 8.71
C ALA A 193 6.86 -13.89 10.17
N ASP A 194 6.76 -12.69 10.76
CA ASP A 194 6.20 -12.47 12.10
C ASP A 194 4.76 -12.96 12.18
N LEU A 195 3.91 -12.53 11.25
CA LEU A 195 2.51 -12.91 11.21
C LEU A 195 2.31 -14.41 10.94
N ALA A 196 3.09 -15.01 10.04
CA ALA A 196 3.03 -16.44 9.75
C ALA A 196 3.47 -17.28 10.96
N VAL A 197 4.49 -16.86 11.71
CA VAL A 197 4.91 -17.54 12.95
C VAL A 197 3.85 -17.39 14.04
N ASN A 198 3.34 -16.17 14.26
CA ASN A 198 2.36 -15.89 15.32
C ASN A 198 1.03 -16.62 15.08
N SER A 199 0.67 -16.86 13.82
CA SER A 199 -0.52 -17.64 13.43
C SER A 199 -0.25 -19.14 13.26
N ASN A 200 0.98 -19.61 13.51
CA ASN A 200 1.43 -20.98 13.23
C ASN A 200 1.12 -21.45 11.79
N ASN A 201 1.19 -20.55 10.82
CA ASN A 201 0.80 -20.79 9.44
C ASN A 201 2.00 -21.16 8.54
N LYS A 202 2.29 -22.47 8.46
CA LYS A 202 3.36 -23.01 7.61
C LYS A 202 3.09 -22.82 6.12
N GLU A 203 1.83 -22.81 5.68
CA GLU A 203 1.51 -22.59 4.27
C GLU A 203 1.91 -21.19 3.83
N SER A 204 1.54 -20.18 4.62
CA SER A 204 1.94 -18.80 4.38
C SER A 204 3.46 -18.62 4.39
N MET A 205 4.17 -19.29 5.31
CA MET A 205 5.63 -19.30 5.31
C MET A 205 6.23 -19.93 4.03
N ARG A 206 5.60 -20.99 3.48
CA ARG A 206 6.02 -21.57 2.19
C ARG A 206 5.76 -20.61 1.03
N LYS A 207 4.63 -19.88 1.03
CA LYS A 207 4.35 -18.82 0.04
C LYS A 207 5.41 -17.72 0.10
N LEU A 208 5.79 -17.27 1.30
CA LEU A 208 6.86 -16.30 1.51
C LEU A 208 8.18 -16.80 0.91
N LYS A 209 8.60 -18.03 1.24
CA LYS A 209 9.83 -18.63 0.70
C LYS A 209 9.81 -18.68 -0.83
N LYS A 210 8.71 -19.19 -1.41
CA LYS A 210 8.52 -19.22 -2.87
C LYS A 210 8.59 -17.83 -3.50
N TRP A 211 8.00 -16.82 -2.85
CA TRP A 211 7.99 -15.44 -3.33
C TRP A 211 9.40 -14.83 -3.35
N ILE A 212 10.20 -15.07 -2.30
CA ILE A 212 11.61 -14.67 -2.22
C ILE A 212 12.41 -15.31 -3.36
N ASP A 213 12.28 -16.63 -3.53
CA ASP A 213 13.03 -17.40 -4.53
C ASP A 213 12.68 -16.94 -5.96
N THR A 214 11.39 -16.75 -6.23
CA THR A 214 10.87 -16.31 -7.54
C THR A 214 11.40 -14.94 -7.94
N ASN A 215 11.54 -14.04 -6.96
CA ASN A 215 11.94 -12.65 -7.20
C ASN A 215 13.43 -12.39 -6.91
N GLN A 216 14.20 -13.43 -6.57
CA GLN A 216 15.64 -13.36 -6.27
C GLN A 216 15.97 -12.27 -5.23
N ILE A 217 15.16 -12.21 -4.17
CA ILE A 217 15.31 -11.19 -3.12
C ILE A 217 16.41 -11.61 -2.15
N SER A 218 17.35 -10.70 -1.89
CA SER A 218 18.41 -10.94 -0.91
C SER A 218 17.84 -11.04 0.50
N LEU A 219 18.24 -12.05 1.24
CA LEU A 219 17.83 -12.29 2.62
C LEU A 219 18.98 -12.03 3.58
N SER A 220 18.65 -11.47 4.75
CA SER A 220 19.54 -11.59 5.91
C SER A 220 19.60 -13.05 6.37
N GLU A 221 20.79 -13.49 6.78
CA GLU A 221 21.04 -14.84 7.30
C GLU A 221 20.06 -15.21 8.43
N LYS A 222 19.88 -14.29 9.39
CA LYS A 222 18.93 -14.44 10.50
C LYS A 222 17.50 -14.72 10.05
N LEU A 223 17.03 -14.06 8.98
CA LEU A 223 15.67 -14.28 8.47
C LEU A 223 15.57 -15.62 7.73
N ALA A 224 16.59 -15.98 6.93
CA ALA A 224 16.65 -17.27 6.24
C ALA A 224 16.64 -18.45 7.23
N GLU A 225 17.46 -18.39 8.29
CA GLU A 225 17.48 -19.39 9.36
C GLU A 225 16.11 -19.52 10.03
N ARG A 226 15.46 -18.39 10.35
CA ARG A 226 14.15 -18.37 10.97
C ARG A 226 13.08 -19.05 10.10
N ILE A 227 13.05 -18.73 8.81
CA ILE A 227 12.10 -19.34 7.86
C ILE A 227 12.33 -20.85 7.79
N ASN A 228 13.59 -21.29 7.66
CA ASN A 228 13.91 -22.72 7.54
C ASN A 228 13.55 -23.47 8.84
N ARG A 229 13.89 -22.93 10.00
CA ARG A 229 13.56 -23.54 11.31
C ARG A 229 12.05 -23.73 11.48
N PHE A 230 11.26 -22.71 11.13
CA PHE A 230 9.80 -22.78 11.25
C PHE A 230 9.15 -23.78 10.27
N LEU A 231 9.78 -24.03 9.12
CA LEU A 231 9.29 -25.01 8.15
C LEU A 231 9.72 -26.46 8.46
N GLN A 232 10.78 -26.64 9.24
CA GLN A 232 11.32 -27.94 9.64
C GLN A 232 10.67 -28.50 10.92
N ASN A 233 10.38 -27.62 11.87
CA ASN A 233 9.47 -27.91 13.00
C ASN A 233 8.04 -27.94 12.50
#